data_AF-A0A8T3XA48-F1
#
_entry.id   AF-A0A8T3XA48-F1
#
_cell.length_a   1.000
_cell.length_b   1.000
_cell.length_c   1.000
_cell.angle_alpha   90.00
_cell.angle_beta   90.00
_cell.angle_gamma   90.00
#
_symmetry.space_group_name_H-M   'P 1'
#
loop_
_entity.id
_entity.type
_entity.pdbx_description
1 polymer ?
#
loop_
_entity_poly.entity_id
_entity_poly.type
_entity_poly.pdbx_seq_one_letter_code
_entity_poly.pdbx_strand_id
1 'polypeptide(L)'
;MNKNARFLLITIIGIVIIAVLFLALGIGDPTGSVISFGKCKKNMEICDGKDNNCNNKIDENLSIACTAASQCGTSGWSSSPYCGTDGNVHREWTTYMCQFPGTCSSTCASVKEDRIYQSCLNGCSNGACIISNSTTNSSQ
;
A
#
# COMPACT_ATOMS: atom_id res chain seq x y z
N MET A 1 -34.60 -54.40 52.41
CA MET A 1 -34.14 -53.15 51.75
C MET A 1 -33.16 -53.54 50.64
N ASN A 2 -33.54 -53.30 49.39
CA ASN A 2 -32.81 -53.76 48.20
C ASN A 2 -31.41 -53.11 48.13
N LYS A 3 -30.34 -53.90 48.18
CA LYS A 3 -28.96 -53.41 48.11
C LYS A 3 -28.71 -52.57 46.84
N ASN A 4 -29.48 -52.83 45.77
CA ASN A 4 -29.40 -52.11 44.51
C ASN A 4 -29.97 -50.68 44.61
N ALA A 5 -30.98 -50.45 45.46
CA ALA A 5 -31.56 -49.12 45.68
C ALA A 5 -30.64 -48.20 46.49
N ARG A 6 -29.84 -48.77 47.40
CA ARG A 6 -28.82 -48.02 48.16
C ARG A 6 -27.63 -47.62 47.28
N PHE A 7 -27.23 -48.49 46.36
CA PHE A 7 -26.17 -48.16 45.40
C PHE A 7 -26.59 -47.03 44.46
N LEU A 8 -27.83 -47.06 43.97
CA LEU A 8 -28.40 -46.02 43.11
C LEU A 8 -28.49 -44.66 43.82
N LEU A 9 -28.85 -44.64 45.12
CA LEU A 9 -28.94 -43.40 45.88
C LEU A 9 -27.56 -42.76 46.08
N ILE A 10 -26.53 -43.57 46.35
CA ILE A 10 -25.16 -43.09 46.58
C ILE A 10 -24.55 -42.54 45.27
N THR A 11 -24.82 -43.19 44.13
CA THR A 11 -24.33 -42.69 42.83
C THR A 11 -25.00 -41.38 42.44
N ILE A 12 -26.31 -41.24 42.66
CA ILE A 12 -27.04 -39.99 42.37
C ILE A 12 -26.54 -38.84 43.25
N ILE A 13 -26.36 -39.07 44.55
CA ILE A 13 -25.84 -38.06 45.48
C ILE A 13 -24.41 -37.65 45.08
N GLY A 14 -23.55 -38.61 44.69
CA GLY A 14 -22.20 -38.32 44.22
C GLY A 14 -22.17 -37.43 42.97
N ILE A 15 -23.02 -37.71 41.97
CA ILE A 15 -23.11 -36.91 40.74
C ILE A 15 -23.58 -35.48 41.05
N VAL A 16 -24.58 -35.33 41.92
CA VAL A 16 -25.11 -34.00 42.30
C VAL A 16 -24.05 -33.18 43.05
N ILE A 17 -23.30 -33.80 43.97
CA ILE A 17 -22.22 -33.12 44.70
C ILE A 17 -21.10 -32.69 43.75
N ILE A 18 -20.71 -33.54 42.80
CA ILE A 18 -19.68 -33.21 41.79
C ILE A 18 -20.14 -32.06 40.90
N ALA A 19 -21.39 -32.07 40.42
CA ALA A 19 -21.94 -31.01 39.59
C ALA A 19 -22.02 -29.66 40.32
N VAL A 20 -22.42 -29.67 41.60
CA VAL A 20 -22.46 -28.47 42.44
C VAL A 20 -21.05 -27.96 42.76
N LEU A 21 -20.07 -28.85 42.94
CA LEU A 21 -18.67 -28.49 43.12
C LEU A 21 -18.09 -27.84 41.86
N PHE A 22 -18.41 -28.35 40.67
CA PHE A 22 -17.99 -27.73 39.41
C PHE A 22 -18.59 -26.34 39.17
N LEU A 23 -19.86 -26.14 39.56
CA LEU A 23 -20.50 -24.82 39.53
C LEU A 23 -19.88 -23.85 40.54
N ALA A 24 -19.49 -24.34 41.73
CA ALA A 24 -18.87 -23.52 42.77
C ALA A 24 -17.40 -23.17 42.49
N LEU A 25 -16.70 -23.95 41.65
CA LEU A 25 -15.32 -23.70 41.26
C LEU A 25 -15.16 -22.71 40.09
N GLY A 26 -16.27 -22.23 39.51
CA GLY A 26 -16.22 -21.15 38.52
C GLY A 26 -15.34 -21.47 37.30
N ILE A 27 -15.29 -22.73 36.86
CA ILE A 27 -14.63 -23.06 35.60
C ILE A 27 -15.41 -22.42 34.45
N GLY A 28 -14.79 -21.40 33.87
CA GLY A 28 -15.31 -20.63 32.76
C GLY A 28 -15.62 -21.46 31.52
N ASP A 29 -16.56 -20.93 30.76
CA ASP A 29 -17.05 -21.34 29.44
C ASP A 29 -16.09 -22.21 28.58
N PRO A 30 -16.44 -23.47 28.25
CA PRO A 30 -15.65 -24.34 27.37
C PRO A 30 -15.77 -23.97 25.88
N THR A 31 -16.62 -23.02 25.51
CA THR A 31 -16.71 -22.55 24.11
C THR A 31 -15.62 -21.55 23.76
N GLY A 32 -14.80 -21.11 24.72
CA GLY A 32 -13.52 -20.47 24.46
C GLY A 32 -13.57 -19.28 23.51
N SER A 33 -14.73 -18.63 23.33
CA SER A 33 -14.81 -17.31 22.72
C SER A 33 -14.57 -16.28 23.82
N VAL A 34 -13.36 -16.33 24.38
CA VAL A 34 -12.77 -15.11 24.92
C VAL A 34 -12.59 -14.19 23.73
N ILE A 35 -13.58 -13.34 23.47
CA ILE A 35 -13.29 -12.01 22.92
C ILE A 35 -12.24 -11.45 23.86
N SER A 36 -10.99 -11.56 23.41
CA SER A 36 -9.84 -10.99 24.06
C SER A 36 -10.11 -9.50 24.16
N PHE A 37 -10.66 -9.06 25.30
CA PHE A 37 -10.43 -7.70 25.79
C PHE A 37 -8.97 -7.62 26.31
N GLY A 38 -8.03 -8.16 25.52
CA GLY A 38 -6.65 -7.75 25.53
C GLY A 38 -6.68 -6.26 25.26
N LYS A 39 -6.30 -5.49 26.29
CA LYS A 39 -6.31 -4.04 26.30
C LYS A 39 -5.77 -3.51 24.98
N CYS A 40 -6.67 -3.08 24.10
CA CYS A 40 -6.24 -2.35 22.95
C CYS A 40 -5.72 -1.02 23.43
N LYS A 41 -4.40 -0.90 23.45
CA LYS A 41 -3.75 0.35 23.74
C LYS A 41 -4.01 1.22 22.52
N LYS A 42 -4.96 2.17 22.64
CA LYS A 42 -5.34 3.09 21.57
C LYS A 42 -4.08 3.77 21.02
N ASN A 43 -3.62 3.32 19.86
CA ASN A 43 -2.48 3.89 19.15
C ASN A 43 -2.97 4.62 17.90
N MET A 44 -2.08 5.36 17.25
CA MET A 44 -2.38 5.92 15.92
C MET A 44 -2.50 4.77 14.92
N GLU A 45 -3.44 4.87 13.98
CA GLU A 45 -3.51 3.91 12.88
C GLU A 45 -2.25 3.97 12.02
N ILE A 46 -1.85 2.81 11.50
CA ILE A 46 -0.79 2.64 10.51
C ILE A 46 -1.31 1.63 9.50
N CYS A 47 -0.91 1.71 8.22
CA CYS A 47 -1.34 0.77 7.18
C CYS A 47 -0.70 -0.62 7.36
N ASP A 48 -1.06 -1.33 8.42
CA ASP A 48 -0.63 -2.71 8.69
C ASP A 48 -1.77 -3.72 8.61
N GLY A 49 -2.97 -3.28 8.18
CA GLY A 49 -4.15 -4.12 8.05
C GLY A 49 -4.74 -4.53 9.40
N LYS A 50 -4.37 -3.83 10.48
CA LYS A 50 -4.91 -4.04 11.84
C LYS A 50 -5.61 -2.79 12.32
N ASP A 51 -6.53 -3.00 13.26
CA ASP A 51 -7.18 -1.93 14.00
C ASP A 51 -6.33 -1.60 15.24
N ASN A 52 -5.41 -0.63 15.09
CA ASN A 52 -4.45 -0.29 16.14
C ASN A 52 -5.05 0.57 17.26
N ASN A 53 -6.25 1.10 17.05
CA ASN A 53 -6.99 1.92 17.99
C ASN A 53 -8.28 1.26 18.54
N CYS A 54 -8.60 0.08 18.02
CA CYS A 54 -9.75 -0.78 18.35
C CYS A 54 -11.10 -0.10 18.29
N ASN A 55 -11.35 0.64 17.21
CA ASN A 55 -12.65 1.25 16.96
C ASN A 55 -13.52 0.46 15.95
N ASN A 56 -13.11 -0.75 15.58
CA ASN A 56 -13.70 -1.62 14.56
C ASN A 56 -13.61 -1.07 13.14
N LYS A 57 -12.62 -0.22 12.87
CA LYS A 57 -12.24 0.19 11.52
C LYS A 57 -10.77 -0.13 11.34
N ILE A 58 -10.43 -0.53 10.12
CA ILE A 58 -9.05 -0.86 9.76
C ILE A 58 -8.51 0.32 8.96
N ASP A 59 -7.32 0.78 9.33
CA ASP A 59 -6.54 1.79 8.61
C ASP A 59 -7.31 3.11 8.32
N GLU A 60 -8.20 3.55 9.20
CA GLU A 60 -9.02 4.74 8.98
C GLU A 60 -8.32 6.06 9.32
N ASN A 61 -8.82 7.16 8.73
CA ASN A 61 -8.21 8.49 8.82
C ASN A 61 -6.77 8.56 8.28
N LEU A 62 -6.34 7.56 7.52
CA LEU A 62 -5.06 7.54 6.82
C LEU A 62 -5.23 8.07 5.40
N SER A 63 -4.29 8.92 4.99
CA SER A 63 -4.29 9.50 3.64
C SER A 63 -3.42 8.65 2.72
N ILE A 64 -4.03 8.15 1.65
CA ILE A 64 -3.31 7.52 0.53
C ILE A 64 -3.14 8.59 -0.55
N ALA A 65 -1.92 9.09 -0.74
CA ALA A 65 -1.64 10.11 -1.74
C ALA A 65 -1.82 9.58 -3.17
N CYS A 66 -1.44 8.33 -3.42
CA CYS A 66 -1.60 7.70 -4.74
C CYS A 66 -1.69 6.17 -4.66
N THR A 67 -2.40 5.60 -5.63
CA THR A 67 -2.55 4.16 -5.89
C THR A 67 -2.01 3.76 -7.27
N ALA A 68 -1.82 4.74 -8.15
CA ALA A 68 -1.27 4.56 -9.48
C ALA A 68 -0.53 5.80 -9.96
N ALA A 69 0.39 5.62 -10.93
CA ALA A 69 1.15 6.72 -11.53
C ALA A 69 0.27 7.78 -12.21
N SER A 70 -0.90 7.38 -12.73
CA SER A 70 -1.87 8.27 -13.38
C SER A 70 -2.44 9.35 -12.46
N GLN A 71 -2.32 9.19 -11.13
CA GLN A 71 -2.76 10.18 -10.15
C GLN A 71 -1.69 11.24 -9.86
N CYS A 72 -0.44 11.02 -10.28
CA CYS A 72 0.71 11.87 -9.94
C CYS A 72 1.10 12.86 -11.02
N GLY A 73 0.66 12.65 -12.27
CA GLY A 73 0.97 13.53 -13.39
C GLY A 73 0.94 12.79 -14.73
N THR A 74 1.23 13.52 -15.80
CA THR A 74 1.36 12.97 -17.15
C THR A 74 2.82 12.99 -17.57
N SER A 75 3.38 11.81 -17.87
CA SER A 75 4.75 11.69 -18.35
C SER A 75 4.90 12.35 -19.72
N GLY A 76 5.98 13.09 -19.93
CA GLY A 76 6.15 13.88 -21.15
C GLY A 76 7.40 14.75 -21.17
N TRP A 77 7.56 15.46 -22.29
CA TRP A 77 8.62 16.45 -22.45
C TRP A 77 8.38 17.68 -21.58
N SER A 78 9.39 18.06 -20.81
CA SER A 78 9.24 19.01 -19.70
C SER A 78 10.13 20.25 -19.78
N SER A 79 11.17 20.24 -20.61
CA SER A 79 12.06 21.39 -20.83
C SER A 79 11.90 21.99 -22.24
N SER A 80 12.62 23.08 -22.54
CA SER A 80 12.88 23.50 -23.93
C SER A 80 13.94 22.60 -24.57
N PRO A 81 13.89 22.36 -25.89
CA PRO A 81 14.93 21.62 -26.59
C PRO A 81 16.30 22.33 -26.53
N TYR A 82 17.39 21.58 -26.47
CA TYR A 82 18.77 22.08 -26.49
C TYR A 82 19.68 21.15 -27.29
N CYS A 83 20.91 21.56 -27.57
CA CYS A 83 21.86 20.73 -28.33
C CYS A 83 22.68 19.83 -27.42
N GLY A 84 22.63 18.52 -27.68
CA GLY A 84 23.51 17.54 -27.07
C GLY A 84 24.94 17.62 -27.62
N THR A 85 25.88 17.03 -26.89
CA THR A 85 27.29 16.93 -27.32
C THR A 85 27.49 15.98 -28.50
N ASP A 86 26.50 15.13 -28.77
CA ASP A 86 26.42 14.23 -29.92
C ASP A 86 25.94 14.91 -31.20
N GLY A 87 25.62 16.21 -31.15
CA GLY A 87 25.12 16.99 -32.27
C GLY A 87 23.62 16.85 -32.53
N ASN A 88 22.88 16.14 -31.68
CA ASN A 88 21.43 15.98 -31.79
C ASN A 88 20.67 17.00 -30.92
N VAL A 89 19.36 17.13 -31.14
CA VAL A 89 18.49 17.90 -30.24
C VAL A 89 18.05 17.01 -29.09
N HIS A 90 18.30 17.48 -27.88
CA HIS A 90 17.98 16.86 -26.60
C HIS A 90 16.85 17.61 -25.90
N ARG A 91 16.12 16.91 -25.02
CA ARG A 91 15.05 17.49 -24.21
C ARG A 91 14.84 16.64 -22.96
N GLU A 92 14.42 17.25 -21.85
CA GLU A 92 14.10 16.52 -20.63
C GLU A 92 12.75 15.80 -20.78
N TRP A 93 12.75 14.48 -20.60
CA TRP A 93 11.56 13.68 -20.40
C TRP A 93 11.32 13.46 -18.91
N THR A 94 10.16 13.90 -18.42
CA THR A 94 9.72 13.64 -17.05
C THR A 94 8.81 12.42 -17.03
N THR A 95 9.09 11.46 -16.15
CA THR A 95 8.22 10.33 -15.86
C THR A 95 7.65 10.47 -14.46
N TYR A 96 6.32 10.46 -14.33
CA TYR A 96 5.64 10.46 -13.04
C TYR A 96 5.35 9.04 -12.58
N MET A 97 5.47 8.80 -11.28
CA MET A 97 5.21 7.52 -10.66
C MET A 97 4.63 7.69 -9.25
N CYS A 98 3.87 6.70 -8.82
CA CYS A 98 3.47 6.57 -7.43
C CYS A 98 4.46 5.68 -6.70
N GLN A 99 5.15 6.22 -5.69
CA GLN A 99 5.96 5.43 -4.77
C GLN A 99 5.05 4.84 -3.69
N PHE A 100 5.29 3.57 -3.33
CA PHE A 100 4.48 2.80 -2.36
C PHE A 100 2.96 2.87 -2.61
N PRO A 101 2.47 2.46 -3.80
CA PRO A 101 1.08 2.66 -4.20
C PRO A 101 0.10 1.97 -3.26
N GLY A 102 -0.98 2.67 -2.89
CA GLY A 102 -2.03 2.12 -2.04
C GLY A 102 -1.68 2.01 -0.57
N THR A 103 -0.53 2.56 -0.15
CA THR A 103 -0.11 2.58 1.25
C THR A 103 -0.22 3.98 1.86
N CYS A 104 -0.17 4.07 3.18
CA CYS A 104 -0.06 5.32 3.94
C CYS A 104 1.22 6.10 3.65
N SER A 105 2.24 5.41 3.14
CA SER A 105 3.51 6.02 2.72
C SER A 105 3.50 6.36 1.23
N SER A 106 2.34 6.27 0.57
CA SER A 106 2.24 6.60 -0.84
C SER A 106 2.60 8.06 -1.06
N THR A 107 3.42 8.30 -2.07
CA THR A 107 3.82 9.65 -2.47
C THR A 107 4.06 9.70 -3.97
N CYS A 108 3.77 10.86 -4.56
CA CYS A 108 4.06 11.09 -5.97
C CYS A 108 5.52 11.48 -6.14
N ALA A 109 6.20 10.81 -7.06
CA ALA A 109 7.56 11.11 -7.45
C ALA A 109 7.66 11.31 -8.96
N SER A 110 8.70 12.02 -9.37
CA SER A 110 9.03 12.22 -10.78
C SER A 110 10.53 12.06 -10.99
N VAL A 111 10.90 11.41 -12.09
CA VAL A 111 12.29 11.35 -12.55
C VAL A 111 12.41 12.12 -13.86
N LYS A 112 13.50 12.86 -14.01
CA LYS A 112 13.87 13.57 -15.22
C LYS A 112 15.04 12.88 -15.88
N GLU A 113 14.92 12.65 -17.17
CA GLU A 113 15.97 12.08 -17.99
C GLU A 113 16.20 12.95 -19.20
N ASP A 114 17.46 13.16 -19.54
CA ASP A 114 17.83 13.72 -20.83
C ASP A 114 17.66 12.66 -21.92
N ARG A 115 16.93 12.99 -22.99
CA ARG A 115 16.68 12.08 -24.12
C ARG A 115 16.81 12.84 -25.43
N ILE A 116 17.26 12.13 -26.48
CA ILE A 116 17.28 12.65 -27.84
C ILE A 116 15.82 12.90 -28.29
N TYR A 117 15.49 14.16 -28.52
CA TYR A 117 14.20 14.59 -29.06
C TYR A 117 14.18 14.51 -30.59
N GLN A 118 15.29 14.88 -31.24
CA GLN A 118 15.44 14.82 -32.69
C GLN A 118 16.89 14.53 -33.07
N SER A 119 17.11 13.52 -33.89
CA SER A 119 18.42 13.25 -34.49
C SER A 119 18.70 14.20 -35.65
N CYS A 120 19.90 14.77 -35.71
CA CYS A 120 20.29 15.76 -36.69
C CYS A 120 21.38 15.23 -37.63
N LEU A 121 21.21 15.47 -38.92
CA LEU A 121 22.21 15.08 -39.92
C LEU A 121 23.43 16.00 -39.95
N ASN A 122 23.23 17.32 -39.78
CA ASN A 122 24.28 18.34 -39.92
C ASN A 122 24.62 19.01 -38.58
N GLY A 123 24.31 18.34 -37.47
CA GLY A 123 24.45 18.89 -36.13
C GLY A 123 23.26 19.74 -35.68
N CYS A 124 23.37 20.28 -34.46
CA CYS A 124 22.35 21.05 -33.78
C CYS A 124 22.86 22.47 -33.50
N SER A 125 21.99 23.47 -33.66
CA SER A 125 22.22 24.86 -33.24
C SER A 125 20.96 25.44 -32.60
N ASN A 126 21.11 26.11 -31.45
CA ASN A 126 20.00 26.73 -30.69
C ASN A 126 18.82 25.79 -30.39
N GLY A 127 19.10 24.51 -30.11
CA GLY A 127 18.06 23.52 -29.82
C GLY A 127 17.27 23.04 -31.04
N ALA A 128 17.79 23.27 -32.26
CA ALA A 128 17.18 22.79 -33.51
C ALA A 128 18.22 22.15 -34.43
N CYS A 129 17.80 21.20 -35.25
CA CYS A 129 18.69 20.62 -36.26
C CYS A 129 19.05 21.65 -37.33
N ILE A 130 20.33 21.66 -37.71
CA ILE A 130 20.82 22.46 -38.82
C ILE A 130 20.30 21.82 -40.12
N ILE A 131 19.46 22.56 -40.83
CA ILE A 131 18.99 22.15 -42.15
C ILE A 131 20.03 22.61 -43.16
N SER A 132 20.88 21.70 -43.63
CA SER A 132 21.63 21.92 -44.86
C SER A 132 20.63 21.89 -45.99
N ASN A 133 20.13 23.06 -46.40
CA ASN A 133 19.33 23.13 -47.60
C ASN A 133 20.27 22.82 -48.78
N SER A 134 20.32 21.57 -49.23
CA SER A 134 20.85 21.21 -50.55
C SER A 134 19.91 21.73 -51.65
N THR A 135 19.56 23.01 -51.59
CA THR A 135 19.08 23.81 -52.71
C THR A 135 19.53 25.26 -52.48
N THR A 136 20.84 25.52 -52.58
CA THR A 136 21.20 26.71 -53.35
C THR A 136 20.80 26.40 -54.80
N ASN A 137 19.53 26.60 -55.11
CA ASN A 137 19.15 27.07 -56.43
C ASN A 137 19.77 28.47 -56.56
N SER A 138 21.07 28.54 -56.79
CA SER A 138 21.68 29.68 -57.44
C SER A 138 21.42 29.52 -58.93
N SER A 139 20.16 29.73 -59.31
CA SER A 139 19.85 30.23 -60.63
C SER A 139 20.24 31.71 -60.63
N GLN A 140 21.50 32.01 -60.95
CA GLN A 140 21.96 33.22 -61.63
C GLN A 140 23.32 32.93 -62.27
#